data_AF-A0A2P5NAX2-F1
#
_entry.id   AF-A0A2P5NAX2-F1
#
_cell.length_a   1.000
_cell.length_b   1.000
_cell.length_c   1.000
_cell.angle_alpha   90.00
_cell.angle_beta   90.00
_cell.angle_gamma   90.00
#
_symmetry.space_group_name_H-M   'P 1'
#
loop_
_entity.id
_entity.type
_entity.pdbx_description
1 polymer ?
#
loop_
_entity_poly.entity_id
_entity_poly.type
_entity_poly.pdbx_seq_one_letter_code
_entity_poly.pdbx_strand_id
1 'polypeptide(L)' 'MKVIDSPCVRNCCLDQNDTCLGCFRTLKEITQWSQVDNNGKEKILGLARMRRERAMANYPPGLKNF' A
#
# COMPACT_ATOMS: atom_id res chain seq x y z
N MET A 1 -10.85 -19.11 10.15
CA MET A 1 -10.30 -17.75 10.37
C MET A 1 -9.56 -17.35 9.11
N LYS A 2 -9.97 -16.29 8.42
CA LYS A 2 -9.33 -15.85 7.16
C LYS A 2 -8.02 -15.14 7.52
N VAL A 3 -6.92 -15.53 6.89
CA VAL A 3 -5.63 -14.82 7.00
C VAL A 3 -5.49 -13.93 5.78
N ILE A 4 -5.20 -12.65 5.99
CA ILE A 4 -4.97 -11.68 4.92
C ILE A 4 -3.48 -11.35 4.90
N ASP A 5 -2.86 -11.64 3.76
CA ASP A 5 -1.43 -11.42 3.55
C ASP A 5 -1.10 -9.93 3.41
N SER A 6 0.10 -9.57 3.86
CA SER A 6 0.62 -8.22 3.74
C SER A 6 1.03 -7.95 2.28
N PRO A 7 0.63 -6.82 1.68
CA PRO A 7 0.99 -6.48 0.30
C PRO A 7 2.42 -5.90 0.20
N CYS A 8 3.24 -6.07 1.24
CA CYS A 8 4.55 -5.44 1.34
C CYS A 8 5.54 -6.09 0.38
N VAL A 9 6.09 -5.31 -0.55
CA VAL A 9 7.13 -5.75 -1.50
C VAL A 9 8.55 -5.62 -0.94
N ARG A 10 8.69 -5.26 0.35
CA ARG A 10 9.98 -5.04 1.05
C ARG A 10 10.92 -4.01 0.42
N ASN A 11 10.42 -3.18 -0.48
CA ASN A 11 11.11 -2.03 -1.06
C ASN A 11 10.43 -0.74 -0.59
N CYS A 12 10.73 -0.32 0.65
CA CYS A 12 10.04 0.82 1.26
C CYS A 12 10.74 2.13 0.91
N CYS A 13 10.04 2.97 0.15
CA CYS A 13 10.36 4.38 -0.03
C CYS A 13 9.05 5.15 0.17
N LEU A 14 9.01 6.15 1.06
CA LEU A 14 7.81 6.94 1.34
C LEU A 14 7.85 8.24 0.52
N ASP A 15 6.69 8.70 0.07
CA ASP A 15 6.52 10.04 -0.50
C ASP A 15 6.29 11.12 0.57
N GLN A 16 6.06 12.37 0.16
CA GLN A 16 5.74 13.48 1.07
C GLN A 16 4.45 13.32 1.89
N ASN A 17 3.60 12.35 1.54
CA ASN A 17 2.35 12.04 2.24
C ASN A 17 2.48 10.75 3.07
N ASP A 18 3.71 10.32 3.37
CA ASP A 18 4.02 9.07 4.05
C ASP A 18 3.44 7.83 3.35
N THR A 19 3.19 7.89 2.04
CA THR A 19 2.70 6.76 1.25
C THR A 19 3.86 5.98 0.67
N CYS A 20 3.89 4.68 0.94
CA CYS A 20 4.90 3.79 0.40
C CYS A 20 4.76 3.66 -1.12
N LEU A 21 5.80 3.99 -1.87
CA LEU A 21 5.83 3.90 -3.33
C LEU A 21 5.78 2.45 -3.86
N GLY A 22 6.16 1.47 -3.04
CA GLY A 22 6.08 0.04 -3.39
C GLY A 22 4.71 -0.58 -3.14
N CYS A 23 4.19 -0.47 -1.91
CA CYS A 23 2.93 -1.12 -1.52
C CYS A 23 1.72 -0.19 -1.42
N PHE A 24 1.90 1.12 -1.62
CA PHE A 24 0.87 2.17 -1.63
C PHE A 24 0.04 2.31 -0.33
N ARG A 25 0.47 1.66 0.75
CA ARG A 25 -0.02 1.90 2.11
C ARG A 25 0.67 3.12 2.72
N THR A 26 -0.02 3.82 3.60
CA THR A 26 0.61 4.87 4.40
C THR A 26 1.47 4.28 5.51
N LEU A 27 2.42 5.06 6.04
CA LEU A 27 3.23 4.67 7.20
C LEU A 27 2.35 4.25 8.38
N LYS A 28 1.25 4.96 8.63
CA LYS A 28 0.26 4.61 9.66
C LYS A 28 -0.37 3.23 9.42
N GLU A 29 -0.78 2.94 8.19
CA GLU A 29 -1.35 1.64 7.84
C GLU A 29 -0.31 0.50 7.96
N ILE A 30 0.96 0.79 7.67
CA ILE A 30 2.06 -0.17 7.80
C ILE A 30 2.30 -0.50 9.29
N THR A 31 2.41 0.50 10.15
CA THR A 31 2.70 0.30 11.58
C THR A 31 1.55 -0.35 12.34
N GLN A 32 0.31 -0.14 11.88
CA GLN A 32 -0.89 -0.71 12.51
C GLN A 32 -1.29 -2.08 11.95
N TRP A 33 -0.63 -2.59 10.91
CA TRP A 33 -1.06 -3.79 10.15
C TRP A 33 -1.29 -5.04 11.00
N SER A 34 -0.44 -5.28 12.00
CA SER A 34 -0.55 -6.46 12.88
C SER A 34 -1.69 -6.34 13.90
N GLN A 35 -2.21 -5.13 14.13
CA GLN A 35 -3.20 -4.81 15.16
C GLN A 35 -4.62 -4.69 14.58
N VAL A 36 -4.74 -4.41 13.28
CA VAL A 36 -6.03 -4.31 12.60
C VAL A 36 -6.63 -5.70 12.31
N ASP A 37 -7.94 -5.78 12.42
CA ASP A 37 -8.72 -6.98 12.09
C ASP A 37 -8.83 -7.18 10.58
N ASN A 38 -9.44 -8.28 10.14
CA ASN A 38 -9.56 -8.60 8.72
C ASN A 38 -10.35 -7.53 7.95
N ASN A 39 -11.40 -6.96 8.55
CA ASN A 39 -12.18 -5.89 7.91
C ASN A 39 -11.33 -4.63 7.70
N GLY A 40 -10.53 -4.26 8.71
CA GLY A 40 -9.55 -3.18 8.62
C GLY A 40 -8.50 -3.44 7.54
N LYS A 41 -7.97 -4.66 7.48
CA LYS A 41 -7.00 -5.07 6.45
C LYS A 41 -7.59 -4.95 5.04
N GLU A 42 -8.81 -5.46 4.81
CA GLU A 42 -9.48 -5.33 3.51
C GLU A 42 -9.68 -3.87 3.10
N LYS A 43 -10.08 -3.00 4.05
CA LYS A 43 -10.21 -1.56 3.81
C LYS A 43 -8.86 -0.92 3.44
N ILE A 44 -7.79 -1.23 4.16
CA ILE A 44 -6.44 -0.72 3.88
C ILE A 44 -5.99 -1.14 2.48
N LEU A 45 -6.20 -2.41 2.12
CA LEU A 45 -5.84 -2.94 0.80
C LEU A 45 -6.62 -2.25 -0.32
N GLY A 46 -7.91 -1.99 -0.13
CA GLY A 46 -8.74 -1.25 -1.08
C GLY A 46 -8.24 0.19 -1.29
N LEU A 47 -7.92 0.89 -0.20
CA LEU A 47 -7.37 2.26 -0.27
C LEU A 47 -6.00 2.28 -0.95
N ALA A 48 -5.09 1.37 -0.59
CA ALA A 48 -3.77 1.25 -1.19
C ALA A 48 -3.86 0.99 -2.70
N ARG A 49 -4.78 0.12 -3.13
CA ARG A 49 -5.05 -0.12 -4.55
C ARG A 49 -5.50 1.14 -5.28
N MET A 50 -6.45 1.90 -4.71
CA MET A 50 -6.88 3.17 -5.32
C MET A 50 -5.73 4.19 -5.44
N ARG A 51 -4.86 4.29 -4.43
CA ARG A 51 -3.66 5.15 -4.49
C ARG A 51 -2.73 4.70 -5.62
N ARG A 52 -2.50 3.39 -5.77
CA ARG A 52 -1.71 2.82 -6.87
C ARG A 52 -2.28 3.18 -8.24
N GLU A 53 -3.57 2.96 -8.45
CA GLU A 53 -4.24 3.27 -9.72
C GLU A 53 -4.13 4.77 -10.06
N ARG A 54 -4.31 5.66 -9.08
CA ARG A 54 -4.11 7.11 -9.26
C ARG A 54 -2.67 7.49 -9.56
N ALA A 55 -1.70 6.85 -8.90
CA ALA A 55 -0.29 7.10 -9.17
C ALA A 55 0.11 6.62 -10.58
N MET A 56 -0.38 5.45 -10.99
CA MET A 56 -0.11 4.87 -12.31
C MET A 56 -0.72 5.69 -13.45
N ALA A 57 -1.88 6.34 -13.23
CA ALA A 57 -2.45 7.25 -14.22
C ALA A 57 -1.55 8.45 -14.55
N ASN A 58 -0.64 8.82 -13.64
CA ASN A 58 0.24 9.99 -13.77
C ASN A 58 1.70 9.61 -14.09
N TYR A 59 2.05 8.32 -14.18
CA TYR A 59 3.42 7.88 -14.42
C TYR A 59 3.67 7.49 -15.89
N PRO A 60 4.79 7.92 -16.52
CA PRO A 60 5.14 7.46 -17.85
C PRO A 60 5.27 5.93 -17.91
N PRO A 61 4.84 5.29 -19.01
CA PRO A 61 4.94 3.84 -19.18
C PRO A 61 6.42 3.45 -19.23
N GLY A 62 6.95 2.92 -18.13
CA GLY A 62 8.37 2.53 -18.04
C GLY A 62 8.96 2.43 -16.63
N LEU A 63 8.28 2.95 -15.61
CA LEU A 63 8.74 2.84 -14.21
C LEU A 63 8.49 1.43 -13.64
N LYS A 64 9.19 0.44 -14.18
CA LYS A 64 9.10 -0.98 -13.77
C LYS A 64 10.06 -1.30 -12.63
N ASN A 65 9.99 -0.59 -11.50
CA ASN A 65 10.82 -0.92 -10.34
C ASN A 65 10.11 -0.73 -8.98
N PHE A 66 8.77 -0.77 -8.97
CA PHE A 66 7.96 -0.84 -7.75
C PHE A 66 6.81 -1.84 -7.89
#